data_AF-A0A3P0MG70-F1
#
_entry.id   AF-A0A3P0MG70-F1
#
_cell.length_a   1.000
_cell.length_b   1.000
_cell.length_c   1.000
_cell.angle_alpha   90.00
_cell.angle_beta   90.00
_cell.angle_gamma   90.00
#
_symmetry.space_group_name_H-M   'P 1'
#
loop_
_entity.id
_entity.type
_entity.pdbx_description
1 polymer ?
#
loop_
_entity_poly.entity_id
_entity_poly.type
_entity_poly.pdbx_seq_one_letter_code
_entity_poly.pdbx_strand_id
1 'polypeptide(L)'
;AAERSAHIASGEDVAVTSGRHVGIAVGRSLFASVSNAFSLFVHKAGMALVAAAGKVRIEARTDGIDVTAKKAIRITSTADSIHLHAAEEIVLHAGSTEVRISDQGYVVRTAGEHTIFAGSHQTDEAQVRPMRLPVTPDNPGQYAAHFVLLEHDSGFALPNQPYRITLDNGRVIEGVSNELGETDVVTSHDIAFGTVELLAASDPDKVIAVNRAAIVRDNTTPYTARAPNADKRTTTIKGKKVSTPEQGATSASQPAAFASCDPLNFGLRFHHFIDGAKHGDTPPDMPVRRDVEYPVTKAYAAAIKKALTGIEWGKFNTLSGEISDEAKESIALAVGNVLNTALAAGPFGLPRGSSGDRMRSNAATPTIDIVNATEGAARYNMRPDVSASFVGRYWVIAIQEREVAKIVTSSNNATALDGTLKAFADLLYHEARHCQQTFWMMALLQQHPSDYVIFSQAIKVYKADSPKEIFEVSEKAKIPDDVRVAAGLHRMLVFHYYWMISYMQNQTGGAYVKPDVPIAQAEVCKLLRVSPEMATKMVNFEDGYRSQLHEEDAYACAEVVQAYWDRPDRAFVRNPGTCTGGYDASLQAIGGGI
;
A
#
# COMPACT_ATOMS: atom_id res chain seq x y z
N ALA A 1 24.92 -23.78 -27.50
CA ALA A 1 24.26 -22.65 -26.83
C ALA A 1 23.25 -23.22 -25.85
N ALA A 2 22.98 -22.55 -24.72
CA ALA A 2 21.87 -22.97 -23.87
C ALA A 2 20.56 -22.76 -24.64
N GLU A 3 19.71 -23.80 -24.73
CA GLU A 3 18.48 -23.74 -25.54
C GLU A 3 17.36 -22.92 -24.89
N ARG A 4 17.47 -22.62 -23.58
CA ARG A 4 16.44 -21.87 -22.84
C ARG A 4 17.02 -20.68 -22.08
N SER A 5 17.89 -20.92 -21.10
CA SER A 5 18.46 -19.86 -20.26
C SER A 5 19.91 -20.13 -19.90
N ALA A 6 20.66 -19.05 -19.67
CA ALA A 6 21.97 -19.08 -19.07
C ALA A 6 21.95 -18.16 -17.84
N HIS A 7 22.48 -18.63 -16.71
CA HIS A 7 22.56 -17.88 -15.46
C HIS A 7 24.00 -17.90 -14.96
N ILE A 8 24.57 -16.72 -14.71
CA ILE A 8 25.90 -16.54 -14.13
C ILE A 8 25.68 -15.82 -12.80
N ALA A 9 26.08 -16.45 -11.70
CA ALA A 9 26.00 -15.88 -10.36
C ALA A 9 27.33 -16.04 -9.64
N SER A 10 27.71 -15.02 -8.89
CA SER A 10 28.85 -15.00 -7.97
C SER A 10 28.36 -14.37 -6.66
N GLY A 11 28.82 -14.90 -5.53
CA GLY A 11 28.62 -14.25 -4.22
C GLY A 11 29.54 -13.06 -4.00
N GLU A 12 30.54 -12.90 -4.89
CA GLU A 12 31.49 -11.80 -4.90
C GLU A 12 31.50 -11.19 -6.32
N ASP A 13 32.66 -11.18 -7.00
CA ASP A 13 32.81 -10.46 -8.26
C ASP A 13 32.62 -11.34 -9.50
N VAL A 14 32.22 -10.70 -10.60
CA VAL A 14 32.26 -11.26 -11.97
C VAL A 14 33.04 -10.32 -12.86
N ALA A 15 34.13 -10.80 -13.48
CA ALA A 15 34.94 -10.04 -14.42
C ALA A 15 34.84 -10.63 -15.84
N VAL A 16 34.55 -9.78 -16.84
CA VAL A 16 34.54 -10.15 -18.26
C VAL A 16 35.58 -9.34 -19.00
N THR A 17 36.63 -10.01 -19.50
CA THR A 17 37.73 -9.37 -20.23
C THR A 17 37.83 -9.94 -21.65
N SER A 18 38.02 -9.07 -22.64
CA SER A 18 38.23 -9.45 -24.04
C SER A 18 39.39 -8.65 -24.63
N GLY A 19 40.28 -9.33 -25.36
CA GLY A 19 41.34 -8.65 -26.13
C GLY A 19 40.83 -7.90 -27.36
N ARG A 20 39.55 -8.08 -27.73
CA ARG A 20 38.91 -7.40 -28.86
C ARG A 20 37.62 -6.71 -28.42
N HIS A 21 36.47 -7.37 -28.63
CA HIS A 21 35.16 -6.80 -28.35
C HIS A 21 34.42 -7.69 -27.37
N VAL A 22 33.61 -7.08 -26.51
CA VAL A 22 32.49 -7.72 -25.82
C VAL A 22 31.24 -7.22 -26.53
N GLY A 23 30.47 -8.14 -27.11
CA GLY A 23 29.20 -7.84 -27.74
C GLY A 23 28.05 -8.37 -26.90
N ILE A 24 27.07 -7.50 -26.62
CA ILE A 24 25.82 -7.87 -25.95
C ILE A 24 24.69 -7.53 -26.91
N ALA A 25 23.97 -8.54 -27.37
CA ALA A 25 22.79 -8.38 -28.23
C ALA A 25 21.61 -9.06 -27.54
N VAL A 26 20.51 -8.33 -27.38
CA VAL A 26 19.31 -8.80 -26.67
C VAL A 26 18.11 -8.62 -27.57
N GLY A 27 17.31 -9.68 -27.75
CA GLY A 27 16.17 -9.65 -28.68
C GLY A 27 14.95 -8.87 -28.18
N ARG A 28 14.85 -8.60 -26.87
CA ARG A 28 13.69 -7.91 -26.27
C ARG A 28 14.10 -6.72 -25.41
N SER A 29 14.69 -6.97 -24.24
CA SER A 29 14.98 -5.93 -23.26
C SER A 29 16.25 -6.24 -22.48
N LEU A 30 17.11 -5.24 -22.30
CA LEU A 30 18.26 -5.29 -21.39
C LEU A 30 17.92 -4.49 -20.15
N PHE A 31 17.98 -5.13 -18.98
CA PHE A 31 17.81 -4.50 -17.67
C PHE A 31 19.11 -4.60 -16.88
N ALA A 32 19.50 -3.50 -16.24
CA ALA A 32 20.68 -3.44 -15.39
C ALA A 32 20.32 -2.69 -14.10
N SER A 33 20.46 -3.37 -12.97
CA SER A 33 20.21 -2.81 -11.64
C SER A 33 21.50 -2.92 -10.83
N VAL A 34 21.96 -1.80 -10.27
CA VAL A 34 23.21 -1.71 -9.51
C VAL A 34 22.95 -1.00 -8.20
N SER A 35 23.40 -1.56 -7.08
CA SER A 35 23.07 -1.06 -5.74
C SER A 35 23.86 0.18 -5.33
N ASN A 36 25.10 0.32 -5.80
CA ASN A 36 26.00 1.39 -5.37
C ASN A 36 26.38 2.33 -6.53
N ALA A 37 27.16 1.86 -7.52
CA ALA A 37 27.67 2.71 -8.59
C ALA A 37 27.69 2.00 -9.94
N PHE A 38 27.21 2.69 -10.98
CA PHE A 38 27.34 2.27 -12.39
C PHE A 38 28.33 3.20 -13.10
N SER A 39 29.45 2.65 -13.59
CA SER A 39 30.51 3.42 -14.23
C SER A 39 30.89 2.84 -15.59
N LEU A 40 30.98 3.70 -16.60
CA LEU A 40 31.38 3.35 -17.97
C LEU A 40 32.53 4.26 -18.41
N PHE A 41 33.64 3.66 -18.84
CA PHE A 41 34.81 4.37 -19.31
C PHE A 41 35.23 3.89 -20.70
N VAL A 42 35.48 4.84 -21.61
CA VAL A 42 35.97 4.55 -22.97
C VAL A 42 37.22 5.37 -23.25
N HIS A 43 38.32 4.68 -23.58
CA HIS A 43 39.62 5.33 -23.73
C HIS A 43 39.84 6.05 -25.09
N LYS A 44 39.30 5.52 -26.21
CA LYS A 44 39.61 6.03 -27.56
C LYS A 44 38.40 6.44 -28.41
N ALA A 45 37.45 5.52 -28.61
CA ALA A 45 36.42 5.67 -29.64
C ALA A 45 35.21 6.53 -29.21
N GLY A 46 35.16 6.98 -27.96
CA GLY A 46 34.01 7.71 -27.40
C GLY A 46 32.83 6.80 -27.07
N MET A 47 31.74 7.41 -26.60
CA MET A 47 30.51 6.73 -26.19
C MET A 47 29.35 7.22 -27.05
N ALA A 48 28.45 6.31 -27.43
CA ALA A 48 27.21 6.63 -28.12
C ALA A 48 26.03 5.95 -27.42
N LEU A 49 25.01 6.72 -27.07
CA LEU A 49 23.74 6.25 -26.51
C LEU A 49 22.64 6.65 -27.48
N VAL A 50 22.12 5.69 -28.24
CA VAL A 50 21.20 5.95 -29.36
C VAL A 50 19.95 5.11 -29.22
N ALA A 51 18.78 5.76 -29.22
CA ALA A 51 17.49 5.11 -29.39
C ALA A 51 16.95 5.43 -30.78
N ALA A 52 16.71 4.42 -31.60
CA ALA A 52 16.17 4.60 -32.95
C ALA A 52 14.70 5.09 -32.93
N ALA A 53 13.96 4.68 -31.90
CA ALA A 53 12.62 5.14 -31.59
C ALA A 53 12.42 5.10 -30.07
N GLY A 54 11.49 5.92 -29.57
CA GLY A 54 11.24 6.06 -28.13
C GLY A 54 12.14 7.09 -27.46
N LYS A 55 11.79 7.44 -26.21
CA LYS A 55 12.41 8.52 -25.45
C LYS A 55 13.71 8.06 -24.75
N VAL A 56 14.76 8.87 -24.81
CA VAL A 56 15.91 8.77 -23.91
C VAL A 56 15.61 9.61 -22.65
N ARG A 57 15.73 9.01 -21.46
CA ARG A 57 15.48 9.64 -20.16
C ARG A 57 16.69 9.46 -19.25
N ILE A 58 17.22 10.56 -18.71
CA ILE A 58 18.37 10.60 -17.79
C ILE A 58 17.91 11.39 -16.56
N GLU A 59 18.03 10.82 -15.37
CA GLU A 59 17.57 11.43 -14.12
C GLU A 59 18.51 11.12 -12.96
N ALA A 60 18.81 12.15 -12.16
CA ALA A 60 19.34 12.02 -10.81
C ALA A 60 18.23 12.49 -9.84
N ARG A 61 17.69 11.58 -9.02
CA ARG A 61 16.46 11.85 -8.25
C ARG A 61 16.72 12.57 -6.91
N THR A 62 17.92 12.42 -6.38
CA THR A 62 18.32 12.95 -5.07
C THR A 62 19.65 13.68 -5.14
N ASP A 63 20.20 13.87 -6.35
CA ASP A 63 21.52 14.47 -6.60
C ASP A 63 21.53 15.17 -7.98
N GLY A 64 22.64 15.76 -8.38
CA GLY A 64 22.82 16.51 -9.62
C GLY A 64 23.24 15.67 -10.84
N ILE A 65 23.32 16.36 -12.00
CA ILE A 65 23.86 15.82 -13.25
C ILE A 65 24.97 16.75 -13.74
N ASP A 66 26.18 16.21 -13.87
CA ASP A 66 27.31 16.91 -14.48
C ASP A 66 27.56 16.46 -15.92
N VAL A 67 27.60 17.42 -16.85
CA VAL A 67 27.94 17.18 -18.26
C VAL A 67 29.10 18.08 -18.67
N THR A 68 30.28 17.50 -18.81
CA THR A 68 31.50 18.25 -19.15
C THR A 68 32.16 17.70 -20.41
N ALA A 69 32.60 18.59 -21.30
CA ALA A 69 33.39 18.24 -22.47
C ALA A 69 34.59 19.19 -22.61
N LYS A 70 35.75 18.66 -22.99
CA LYS A 70 36.94 19.47 -23.34
C LYS A 70 36.74 20.28 -24.62
N LYS A 71 35.85 19.81 -25.50
CA LYS A 71 35.48 20.47 -26.76
C LYS A 71 34.03 20.97 -26.64
N ALA A 72 33.37 21.17 -27.78
CA ALA A 72 31.99 21.65 -27.80
C ALA A 72 30.98 20.65 -27.19
N ILE A 73 30.02 21.19 -26.44
CA ILE A 73 28.74 20.54 -26.13
C ILE A 73 27.71 21.08 -27.13
N ARG A 74 26.93 20.19 -27.77
CA ARG A 74 25.84 20.57 -28.68
C ARG A 74 24.53 19.96 -28.19
N ILE A 75 23.55 20.81 -27.92
CA ILE A 75 22.18 20.43 -27.59
C ILE A 75 21.30 20.91 -28.75
N THR A 76 20.58 20.02 -29.38
CA THR A 76 19.83 20.33 -30.61
C THR A 76 18.54 19.55 -30.66
N SER A 77 17.41 20.26 -30.83
CA SER A 77 16.15 19.70 -31.27
C SER A 77 15.98 20.01 -32.75
N THR A 78 15.82 18.98 -33.59
CA THR A 78 15.79 19.16 -35.05
C THR A 78 14.39 19.46 -35.59
N ALA A 79 13.35 19.21 -34.80
CA ALA A 79 11.96 19.31 -35.24
C ALA A 79 11.04 20.06 -34.25
N ASP A 80 11.55 20.40 -33.07
CA ASP A 80 10.74 20.98 -31.99
C ASP A 80 11.60 21.95 -31.15
N SER A 81 11.55 21.86 -29.83
CA SER A 81 12.02 22.88 -28.90
C SER A 81 13.08 22.35 -27.91
N ILE A 82 13.78 23.29 -27.25
CA ILE A 82 14.66 23.03 -26.11
C ILE A 82 14.11 23.84 -24.93
N HIS A 83 13.80 23.14 -23.84
CA HIS A 83 13.27 23.73 -22.61
C HIS A 83 14.32 23.63 -21.49
N LEU A 84 14.69 24.76 -20.91
CA LEU A 84 15.57 24.86 -19.76
C LEU A 84 14.80 25.47 -18.59
N HIS A 85 14.67 24.71 -17.51
CA HIS A 85 13.94 25.11 -16.31
C HIS A 85 14.84 24.91 -15.09
N ALA A 86 14.83 25.86 -14.17
CA ALA A 86 15.49 25.78 -12.88
C ALA A 86 14.57 26.41 -11.82
N ALA A 87 14.59 25.86 -10.60
CA ALA A 87 13.84 26.43 -9.49
C ALA A 87 14.50 27.70 -8.94
N GLU A 88 15.83 27.74 -8.92
CA GLU A 88 16.61 28.86 -8.38
C GLU A 88 17.15 29.77 -9.50
N GLU A 89 18.04 29.25 -10.36
CA GLU A 89 18.64 30.06 -11.43
C GLU A 89 19.15 29.26 -12.64
N ILE A 90 19.26 29.95 -13.77
CA ILE A 90 20.01 29.51 -14.95
C ILE A 90 21.16 30.49 -15.17
N VAL A 91 22.39 29.96 -15.18
CA VAL A 91 23.60 30.77 -15.38
C VAL A 91 24.39 30.25 -16.58
N LEU A 92 24.65 31.14 -17.53
CA LEU A 92 25.42 30.87 -18.74
C LEU A 92 26.71 31.67 -18.72
N HIS A 93 27.85 30.99 -18.68
CA HIS A 93 29.18 31.62 -18.69
C HIS A 93 29.92 31.35 -20.00
N ALA A 94 30.52 32.40 -20.56
CA ALA A 94 31.46 32.31 -21.68
C ALA A 94 32.58 33.35 -21.51
N GLY A 95 33.80 32.91 -21.18
CA GLY A 95 34.91 33.83 -20.88
C GLY A 95 34.58 34.76 -19.72
N SER A 96 34.72 36.07 -19.92
CA SER A 96 34.36 37.12 -18.95
C SER A 96 32.88 37.54 -19.02
N THR A 97 32.06 36.81 -19.77
CA THR A 97 30.64 37.12 -19.96
C THR A 97 29.76 36.14 -19.18
N GLU A 98 28.80 36.66 -18.43
CA GLU A 98 27.75 35.92 -17.72
C GLU A 98 26.38 36.42 -18.20
N VAL A 99 25.48 35.48 -18.45
CA VAL A 99 24.04 35.73 -18.56
C VAL A 99 23.35 34.92 -17.46
N ARG A 100 22.63 35.60 -16.56
CA ARG A 100 21.93 35.00 -15.43
C ARG A 100 20.44 35.29 -15.50
N ILE A 101 19.64 34.25 -15.25
CA ILE A 101 18.17 34.30 -15.18
C ILE A 101 17.75 33.75 -13.83
N SER A 102 17.13 34.58 -12.99
CA SER A 102 16.58 34.20 -11.68
C SER A 102 15.33 35.01 -11.32
N ASP A 103 14.84 34.86 -10.09
CA ASP A 103 13.83 35.73 -9.46
C ASP A 103 14.16 37.23 -9.50
N GLN A 104 15.45 37.59 -9.53
CA GLN A 104 15.95 38.96 -9.65
C GLN A 104 15.88 39.49 -11.10
N GLY A 105 15.49 38.66 -12.06
CA GLY A 105 15.31 39.03 -13.47
C GLY A 105 16.42 38.53 -14.39
N TYR A 106 16.70 39.32 -15.44
CA TYR A 106 17.69 39.03 -16.48
C TYR A 106 18.91 39.93 -16.33
N VAL A 107 20.08 39.34 -16.04
CA VAL A 107 21.32 40.08 -15.80
C VAL A 107 22.39 39.64 -16.79
N VAL A 108 22.95 40.61 -17.52
CA VAL A 108 24.13 40.40 -18.40
C VAL A 108 25.32 41.14 -17.80
N ARG A 109 26.41 40.42 -17.56
CA ARG A 109 27.70 40.98 -17.12
C ARG A 109 28.73 40.65 -18.17
N THR A 110 29.37 41.65 -18.78
CA THR A 110 30.42 41.46 -19.80
C THR A 110 31.49 42.54 -19.67
N ALA A 111 32.76 42.16 -19.82
CA ALA A 111 33.88 43.09 -19.94
C ALA A 111 34.14 43.53 -21.40
N GLY A 112 33.51 42.86 -22.37
CA GLY A 112 33.56 43.20 -23.79
C GLY A 112 32.34 44.00 -24.23
N GLU A 113 32.18 44.16 -25.54
CA GLU A 113 31.01 44.85 -26.11
C GLU A 113 29.73 44.01 -25.95
N HIS A 114 28.63 44.67 -25.58
CA HIS A 114 27.29 44.11 -25.64
C HIS A 114 26.57 44.66 -26.87
N THR A 115 26.81 44.03 -28.02
CA THR A 115 26.24 44.47 -29.30
C THR A 115 24.92 43.77 -29.57
N ILE A 116 23.85 44.56 -29.76
CA ILE A 116 22.51 44.05 -30.06
C ILE A 116 22.08 44.60 -31.42
N PHE A 117 21.82 43.70 -32.37
CA PHE A 117 21.26 44.07 -33.68
C PHE A 117 19.74 43.82 -33.64
N ALA A 118 18.93 44.87 -33.63
CA ALA A 118 17.48 44.74 -33.69
C ALA A 118 16.85 45.78 -34.61
N GLY A 119 15.71 45.43 -35.23
CA GLY A 119 14.88 46.37 -35.98
C GLY A 119 14.12 47.37 -35.10
N SER A 120 14.06 47.12 -33.79
CA SER A 120 13.47 48.02 -32.77
C SER A 120 13.95 47.58 -31.38
N HIS A 121 14.14 48.55 -30.47
CA HIS A 121 14.34 48.32 -29.05
C HIS A 121 13.26 49.08 -28.28
N GLN A 122 12.19 48.38 -27.89
CA GLN A 122 11.17 48.94 -27.02
C GLN A 122 11.47 48.52 -25.58
N THR A 123 11.56 49.51 -24.70
CA THR A 123 11.50 49.31 -23.26
C THR A 123 10.17 49.87 -22.79
N ASP A 124 9.28 49.00 -22.34
CA ASP A 124 8.02 49.39 -21.72
C ASP A 124 8.18 49.44 -20.20
N GLU A 125 7.14 49.80 -19.46
CA GLU A 125 7.14 49.61 -18.00
C GLU A 125 7.45 48.15 -17.64
N ALA A 126 7.93 47.90 -16.42
CA ALA A 126 8.18 46.57 -15.92
C ALA A 126 6.89 45.73 -16.03
N GLN A 127 6.78 44.95 -17.10
CA GLN A 127 5.89 43.80 -17.12
C GLN A 127 6.53 42.78 -16.19
N VAL A 128 6.12 42.85 -14.91
CA VAL A 128 6.10 41.66 -14.07
C VAL A 128 5.53 40.56 -14.95
N ARG A 129 6.14 39.35 -14.99
CA ARG A 129 5.48 38.16 -15.55
C ARG A 129 4.02 38.31 -15.14
N PRO A 130 3.08 38.49 -16.09
CA PRO A 130 1.76 39.03 -15.79
C PRO A 130 1.33 38.34 -14.53
N MET A 131 1.09 39.08 -13.45
CA MET A 131 0.77 38.51 -12.15
C MET A 131 -0.32 37.51 -12.45
N ARG A 132 0.06 36.22 -12.50
CA ARG A 132 -0.74 35.24 -13.22
C ARG A 132 -1.95 35.16 -12.32
N LEU A 133 -3.04 35.75 -12.82
CA LEU A 133 -4.29 35.85 -12.08
C LEU A 133 -4.48 34.47 -11.45
N PRO A 134 -4.91 34.41 -10.17
CA PRO A 134 -5.16 33.14 -9.51
C PRO A 134 -5.82 32.22 -10.52
N VAL A 135 -5.35 30.99 -10.66
CA VAL A 135 -5.98 30.04 -11.58
C VAL A 135 -7.46 30.01 -11.25
N THR A 136 -8.27 30.56 -12.16
CA THR A 136 -9.71 30.68 -12.02
C THR A 136 -10.36 29.91 -13.17
N PRO A 137 -11.66 29.56 -13.06
CA PRO A 137 -12.38 28.95 -14.17
C PRO A 137 -12.25 29.73 -15.49
N ASP A 138 -12.20 31.08 -15.41
CA ASP A 138 -12.07 31.96 -16.57
C ASP A 138 -10.63 32.16 -17.07
N ASN A 139 -9.62 31.73 -16.29
CA ASN A 139 -8.21 31.75 -16.67
C ASN A 139 -7.47 30.52 -16.10
N PRO A 140 -7.63 29.33 -16.73
CA PRO A 140 -7.14 28.08 -16.17
C PRO A 140 -5.60 27.98 -16.12
N GLY A 141 -4.87 28.78 -16.89
CA GLY A 141 -3.42 28.61 -17.02
C GLY A 141 -3.03 27.56 -18.07
N GLN A 142 -1.73 27.44 -18.33
CA GLN A 142 -1.17 26.72 -19.49
C GLN A 142 -1.19 25.20 -19.34
N TYR A 143 -1.00 24.66 -18.15
CA TYR A 143 -0.87 23.24 -17.89
C TYR A 143 -2.10 22.70 -17.15
N ALA A 144 -2.42 21.41 -17.34
CA ALA A 144 -3.51 20.74 -16.67
C ALA A 144 -3.16 19.30 -16.30
N ALA A 145 -3.72 18.85 -15.18
CA ALA A 145 -3.80 17.46 -14.78
C ALA A 145 -5.21 17.21 -14.24
N HIS A 146 -5.72 16.00 -14.46
CA HIS A 146 -6.99 15.59 -13.91
C HIS A 146 -6.78 14.26 -13.22
N PHE A 147 -6.89 14.25 -11.89
CA PHE A 147 -6.56 13.06 -11.12
C PHE A 147 -7.78 12.16 -11.02
N VAL A 148 -7.54 10.86 -11.09
CA VAL A 148 -8.56 9.85 -10.87
C VAL A 148 -8.12 9.03 -9.67
N LEU A 149 -8.89 9.14 -8.59
CA LEU A 149 -8.63 8.50 -7.31
C LEU A 149 -9.08 7.04 -7.38
N LEU A 150 -8.14 6.14 -7.10
CA LEU A 150 -8.34 4.71 -7.21
C LEU A 150 -7.99 3.97 -5.92
N GLU A 151 -8.73 2.90 -5.63
CA GLU A 151 -8.23 1.85 -4.75
C GLU A 151 -7.06 1.12 -5.45
N HIS A 152 -5.97 0.90 -4.72
CA HIS A 152 -4.80 0.17 -5.22
C HIS A 152 -5.16 -1.28 -5.56
N ASP A 153 -4.62 -1.74 -6.70
CA ASP A 153 -4.87 -3.03 -7.38
C ASP A 153 -6.25 -3.23 -7.99
N SER A 154 -7.32 -3.04 -7.20
CA SER A 154 -8.66 -3.23 -7.74
C SER A 154 -8.97 -2.20 -8.82
N GLY A 155 -8.31 -1.03 -8.78
CA GLY A 155 -8.50 0.06 -9.72
C GLY A 155 -9.93 0.60 -9.73
N PHE A 156 -10.73 0.28 -8.70
CA PHE A 156 -12.07 0.85 -8.56
C PHE A 156 -11.94 2.34 -8.27
N ALA A 157 -12.77 3.11 -8.97
CA ALA A 157 -12.89 4.53 -8.70
C ALA A 157 -13.31 4.73 -7.25
N LEU A 158 -12.79 5.77 -6.61
CA LEU A 158 -13.23 6.20 -5.29
C LEU A 158 -14.21 7.37 -5.47
N PRO A 159 -15.51 7.12 -5.66
CA PRO A 159 -16.49 8.19 -5.82
C PRO A 159 -16.77 8.88 -4.50
N ASN A 160 -17.12 10.16 -4.56
CA ASN A 160 -17.43 10.99 -3.39
C ASN A 160 -16.30 10.97 -2.34
N GLN A 161 -15.06 10.89 -2.80
CA GLN A 161 -13.85 10.82 -1.99
C GLN A 161 -13.32 12.24 -1.76
N PRO A 162 -13.34 12.77 -0.52
CA PRO A 162 -12.75 14.07 -0.25
C PRO A 162 -11.25 14.02 -0.47
N TYR A 163 -10.68 15.04 -1.11
CA TYR A 163 -9.27 15.07 -1.48
C TYR A 163 -8.69 16.46 -1.27
N ARG A 164 -7.37 16.50 -1.11
CA ARG A 164 -6.57 17.74 -1.09
C ARG A 164 -5.39 17.59 -2.03
N ILE A 165 -5.20 18.56 -2.92
CA ILE A 165 -4.06 18.63 -3.83
C ILE A 165 -3.24 19.85 -3.44
N THR A 166 -1.99 19.62 -3.05
CA THR A 166 -1.05 20.68 -2.66
C THR A 166 0.06 20.74 -3.69
N LEU A 167 0.15 21.86 -4.39
CA LEU A 167 1.20 22.10 -5.39
C LEU A 167 2.42 22.74 -4.72
N ASP A 168 3.59 22.54 -5.32
CA ASP A 168 4.89 23.11 -4.93
C ASP A 168 4.90 24.64 -4.89
N ASN A 169 4.06 25.27 -5.71
CA ASN A 169 3.81 26.72 -5.68
C ASN A 169 2.91 27.19 -4.52
N GLY A 170 2.54 26.29 -3.60
CA GLY A 170 1.74 26.58 -2.41
C GLY A 170 0.22 26.61 -2.65
N ARG A 171 -0.27 26.38 -3.88
CA ARG A 171 -1.70 26.31 -4.15
C ARG A 171 -2.30 25.01 -3.61
N VAL A 172 -3.38 25.15 -2.86
CA VAL A 172 -4.17 24.04 -2.30
C VAL A 172 -5.52 23.98 -3.01
N ILE A 173 -5.91 22.78 -3.43
CA ILE A 173 -7.19 22.50 -4.09
C ILE A 173 -7.86 21.39 -3.30
N GLU A 174 -9.00 21.70 -2.71
CA GLU A 174 -9.82 20.75 -1.96
C GLU A 174 -11.12 20.51 -2.69
N GLY A 175 -11.59 19.28 -2.64
CA GLY A 175 -12.85 18.92 -3.25
C GLY A 175 -13.29 17.52 -2.87
N VAL A 176 -14.37 17.09 -3.51
CA VAL A 176 -14.90 15.74 -3.39
C VAL A 176 -14.94 15.16 -4.80
N SER A 177 -14.37 13.98 -5.00
CA SER A 177 -14.36 13.35 -6.32
C SER A 177 -15.77 13.04 -6.80
N ASN A 178 -15.98 13.07 -8.12
CA ASN A 178 -17.27 12.74 -8.71
C ASN A 178 -17.57 11.23 -8.69
N GLU A 179 -18.68 10.79 -9.28
CA GLU A 179 -19.07 9.38 -9.36
C GLU A 179 -18.07 8.48 -10.10
N LEU A 180 -17.14 9.07 -10.86
CA LEU A 180 -16.07 8.39 -11.59
C LEU A 180 -14.74 8.40 -10.83
N GLY A 181 -14.71 8.95 -9.61
CA GLY A 181 -13.49 9.11 -8.81
C GLY A 181 -12.57 10.22 -9.31
N GLU A 182 -13.03 11.08 -10.21
CA GLU A 182 -12.24 12.16 -10.77
C GLU A 182 -12.26 13.38 -9.82
N THR A 183 -11.10 14.02 -9.64
CA THR A 183 -10.97 15.28 -8.91
C THR A 183 -11.48 16.44 -9.77
N ASP A 184 -11.36 17.68 -9.31
CA ASP A 184 -11.44 18.81 -10.24
C ASP A 184 -10.19 18.83 -11.13
N VAL A 185 -10.32 19.40 -12.33
CA VAL A 185 -9.16 19.60 -13.21
C VAL A 185 -8.24 20.61 -12.54
N VAL A 186 -7.04 20.14 -12.21
CA VAL A 186 -6.01 21.00 -11.66
C VAL A 186 -5.24 21.61 -12.80
N THR A 187 -5.39 22.91 -12.96
CA THR A 187 -4.66 23.66 -13.97
C THR A 187 -3.59 24.51 -13.33
N SER A 188 -2.48 24.76 -14.00
CA SER A 188 -1.37 25.55 -13.49
C SER A 188 -0.81 26.39 -14.62
N HIS A 189 -0.31 27.56 -14.29
CA HIS A 189 0.34 28.39 -15.28
C HIS A 189 1.76 27.89 -15.63
N ASP A 190 2.40 27.19 -14.70
CA ASP A 190 3.74 26.60 -14.83
C ASP A 190 3.66 25.08 -14.62
N ILE A 191 4.71 24.37 -15.06
CA ILE A 191 4.92 22.99 -14.61
C ILE A 191 4.97 23.02 -13.08
N ALA A 192 4.12 22.23 -12.44
CA ALA A 192 4.02 22.16 -10.98
C ALA A 192 4.05 20.69 -10.53
N PHE A 193 4.81 20.41 -9.48
CA PHE A 193 4.75 19.14 -8.76
C PHE A 193 3.89 19.30 -7.52
N GLY A 194 3.36 18.20 -6.99
CA GLY A 194 2.52 18.28 -5.81
C GLY A 194 2.20 16.94 -5.18
N THR A 195 1.40 16.99 -4.14
CA THR A 195 0.81 15.83 -3.49
C THR A 195 -0.70 15.79 -3.75
N VAL A 196 -1.23 14.59 -3.92
CA VAL A 196 -2.67 14.29 -3.96
C VAL A 196 -2.98 13.46 -2.72
N GLU A 197 -3.65 14.07 -1.77
CA GLU A 197 -4.06 13.47 -0.50
C GLU A 197 -5.51 13.00 -0.60
N LEU A 198 -5.76 11.76 -0.19
CA LEU A 198 -7.11 11.23 -0.02
C LEU A 198 -7.48 11.37 1.46
N LEU A 199 -8.67 11.91 1.74
CA LEU A 199 -9.11 12.23 3.10
C LEU A 199 -10.17 11.23 3.60
N ALA A 200 -10.36 11.06 4.91
CA ALA A 200 -11.41 10.19 5.43
C ALA A 200 -12.79 10.81 5.16
N ALA A 201 -13.72 10.06 4.56
CA ALA A 201 -15.09 10.51 4.36
C ALA A 201 -15.84 10.74 5.69
N SER A 202 -15.45 10.01 6.75
CA SER A 202 -15.97 10.18 8.11
C SER A 202 -15.37 11.38 8.85
N ASP A 203 -14.24 11.91 8.39
CA ASP A 203 -13.49 12.99 9.02
C ASP A 203 -12.59 13.68 7.97
N PRO A 204 -13.11 14.69 7.24
CA PRO A 204 -12.47 15.26 6.06
C PRO A 204 -11.08 15.88 6.30
N ASP A 205 -10.67 16.08 7.55
CA ASP A 205 -9.34 16.60 7.88
C ASP A 205 -8.26 15.50 7.96
N LYS A 206 -8.65 14.21 7.92
CA LYS A 206 -7.73 13.08 8.11
C LYS A 206 -7.26 12.49 6.79
N VAL A 207 -5.97 12.65 6.47
CA VAL A 207 -5.33 12.05 5.30
C VAL A 207 -5.15 10.54 5.50
N ILE A 208 -5.74 9.74 4.62
CA ILE A 208 -5.66 8.27 4.64
C ILE A 208 -4.67 7.71 3.60
N ALA A 209 -4.29 8.51 2.60
CA ALA A 209 -3.28 8.17 1.59
C ALA A 209 -2.70 9.42 0.92
N VAL A 210 -1.47 9.31 0.42
CA VAL A 210 -0.76 10.38 -0.31
C VAL A 210 -0.15 9.84 -1.59
N ASN A 211 -0.39 10.52 -2.69
CA ASN A 211 0.27 10.29 -3.98
C ASN A 211 1.10 11.50 -4.37
N ARG A 212 2.19 11.27 -5.12
CA ARG A 212 2.94 12.36 -5.76
C ARG A 212 2.39 12.60 -7.16
N ALA A 213 2.27 13.86 -7.52
CA ALA A 213 1.66 14.32 -8.77
C ALA A 213 2.55 15.32 -9.50
N ALA A 214 2.38 15.38 -10.82
CA ALA A 214 3.02 16.35 -11.69
C ALA A 214 1.99 16.90 -12.70
N ILE A 215 1.92 18.23 -12.81
CA ILE A 215 1.07 18.99 -13.73
C ILE A 215 1.99 19.52 -14.81
N VAL A 216 2.11 18.76 -15.89
CA VAL A 216 3.14 19.02 -16.93
C VAL A 216 2.55 19.12 -18.34
N ARG A 217 1.27 18.78 -18.52
CA ARG A 217 0.65 18.71 -19.84
C ARG A 217 -0.01 20.02 -20.20
N ASP A 218 0.30 20.54 -21.39
CA ASP A 218 -0.34 21.75 -21.89
C ASP A 218 -1.87 21.53 -22.09
N ASN A 219 -2.67 22.40 -21.48
CA ASN A 219 -4.13 22.35 -21.43
C ASN A 219 -4.78 22.64 -22.80
N THR A 220 -4.03 23.23 -23.74
CA THR A 220 -4.50 23.46 -25.12
C THR A 220 -4.24 22.26 -26.02
N THR A 221 -3.46 21.28 -25.58
CA THR A 221 -3.16 20.08 -26.39
C THR A 221 -4.39 19.18 -26.44
N PRO A 222 -5.00 18.95 -27.62
CA PRO A 222 -6.13 18.04 -27.74
C PRO A 222 -5.74 16.65 -27.25
N TYR A 223 -6.56 16.03 -26.42
CA TYR A 223 -6.40 14.62 -26.05
C TYR A 223 -7.40 13.78 -26.84
N THR A 224 -6.90 12.82 -27.61
CA THR A 224 -7.72 11.80 -28.24
C THR A 224 -7.18 10.45 -27.79
N ALA A 225 -7.96 9.73 -26.98
CA ALA A 225 -7.56 8.41 -26.48
C ALA A 225 -7.30 7.47 -27.66
N ARG A 226 -6.08 6.90 -27.76
CA ARG A 226 -5.72 5.89 -28.77
C ARG A 226 -5.64 4.49 -28.14
N ALA A 227 -6.80 3.87 -27.89
CA ALA A 227 -7.07 2.42 -27.68
C ALA A 227 -6.34 1.65 -26.55
N PRO A 228 -6.78 0.41 -26.24
CA PRO A 228 -8.12 -0.01 -25.84
C PRO A 228 -8.30 0.11 -24.31
N ASN A 229 -9.52 0.38 -23.87
CA ASN A 229 -9.87 0.40 -22.45
C ASN A 229 -9.45 -0.93 -21.78
N ALA A 230 -8.78 -0.88 -20.62
CA ALA A 230 -8.96 -1.98 -19.68
C ALA A 230 -10.48 -2.11 -19.46
N ASP A 231 -11.04 -3.32 -19.62
CA ASP A 231 -12.48 -3.54 -19.53
C ASP A 231 -13.03 -2.86 -18.27
N LYS A 232 -14.05 -2.00 -18.44
CA LYS A 232 -14.73 -1.34 -17.32
C LYS A 232 -15.28 -2.44 -16.43
N ARG A 233 -14.69 -2.61 -15.24
CA ARG A 233 -15.16 -3.61 -14.28
C ARG A 233 -16.24 -2.99 -13.45
N THR A 234 -17.32 -3.73 -13.24
CA THR A 234 -18.44 -3.31 -12.41
C THR A 234 -18.79 -4.40 -11.42
N THR A 235 -19.08 -4.02 -10.19
CA THR A 235 -19.65 -4.90 -9.17
C THR A 235 -20.78 -4.18 -8.45
N THR A 236 -21.60 -4.93 -7.72
CA THR A 236 -22.68 -4.39 -6.88
C THR A 236 -22.33 -4.65 -5.43
N ILE A 237 -22.35 -3.61 -4.60
CA ILE A 237 -22.02 -3.69 -3.18
C ILE A 237 -23.05 -2.87 -2.40
N LYS A 238 -23.71 -3.50 -1.43
CA LYS A 238 -24.86 -2.92 -0.71
C LYS A 238 -25.96 -2.43 -1.67
N GLY A 239 -26.16 -3.13 -2.79
CA GLY A 239 -27.09 -2.72 -3.85
C GLY A 239 -26.66 -1.50 -4.69
N LYS A 240 -25.46 -0.94 -4.47
CA LYS A 240 -24.90 0.16 -5.26
C LYS A 240 -23.91 -0.37 -6.28
N LYS A 241 -23.98 0.10 -7.53
CA LYS A 241 -23.03 -0.27 -8.59
C LYS A 241 -21.74 0.54 -8.41
N VAL A 242 -20.61 -0.14 -8.30
CA VAL A 242 -19.27 0.46 -8.24
C VAL A 242 -18.51 0.02 -9.49
N SER A 243 -17.71 0.92 -10.08
CA SER A 243 -16.97 0.63 -11.29
C SER A 243 -15.56 1.17 -11.31
N THR A 244 -14.68 0.51 -12.05
CA THR A 244 -13.37 1.08 -12.38
C THR A 244 -13.57 2.27 -13.32
N PRO A 245 -12.75 3.32 -13.24
CA PRO A 245 -12.83 4.41 -14.19
C PRO A 245 -12.47 3.92 -15.59
N GLU A 246 -12.94 4.65 -16.58
CA GLU A 246 -12.53 4.44 -17.96
C GLU A 246 -11.08 4.91 -18.11
N GLN A 247 -10.22 4.12 -18.76
CA GLN A 247 -8.83 4.52 -19.04
C GLN A 247 -8.71 5.50 -20.23
N GLY A 248 -9.86 5.96 -20.74
CA GLY A 248 -9.98 6.96 -21.80
C GLY A 248 -9.76 8.39 -21.30
N ALA A 249 -10.30 9.36 -22.03
CA ALA A 249 -10.36 10.73 -21.51
C ALA A 249 -11.32 10.76 -20.31
N THR A 250 -10.93 11.48 -19.27
CA THR A 250 -11.81 11.84 -18.14
C THR A 250 -13.04 12.60 -18.63
N SER A 251 -14.06 12.78 -17.77
CA SER A 251 -15.26 13.56 -18.12
C SER A 251 -14.96 14.99 -18.59
N ALA A 252 -13.80 15.54 -18.20
CA ALA A 252 -13.30 16.84 -18.64
C ALA A 252 -12.41 16.80 -19.90
N SER A 253 -12.40 15.69 -20.66
CA SER A 253 -11.56 15.49 -21.85
C SER A 253 -10.05 15.56 -21.60
N GLN A 254 -9.60 15.33 -20.36
CA GLN A 254 -8.18 15.27 -19.96
C GLN A 254 -7.69 13.83 -19.83
N PRO A 255 -6.39 13.54 -20.01
CA PRO A 255 -5.82 12.25 -19.65
C PRO A 255 -5.87 12.05 -18.14
N ALA A 256 -6.28 10.86 -17.70
CA ALA A 256 -6.35 10.51 -16.29
C ALA A 256 -4.95 10.36 -15.68
N ALA A 257 -4.65 11.15 -14.64
CA ALA A 257 -3.52 10.92 -13.75
C ALA A 257 -3.99 10.08 -12.56
N PHE A 258 -3.77 8.76 -12.61
CA PHE A 258 -4.23 7.86 -11.57
C PHE A 258 -3.43 8.05 -10.28
N ALA A 259 -4.11 8.35 -9.18
CA ALA A 259 -3.56 8.40 -7.84
C ALA A 259 -4.12 7.19 -7.07
N SER A 260 -3.24 6.27 -6.67
CA SER A 260 -3.63 5.03 -5.98
C SER A 260 -2.88 4.84 -4.69
N CYS A 261 -3.47 4.16 -3.73
CA CYS A 261 -2.77 3.70 -2.54
C CYS A 261 -3.51 2.52 -1.92
N ASP A 262 -2.75 1.62 -1.30
CA ASP A 262 -3.10 0.85 -0.09
C ASP A 262 -3.27 -0.68 -0.21
N PRO A 263 -2.37 -1.48 0.38
CA PRO A 263 -2.47 -2.93 0.28
C PRO A 263 -3.38 -3.52 1.35
N LEU A 264 -4.68 -3.18 1.30
CA LEU A 264 -5.81 -3.94 1.88
C LEU A 264 -6.27 -3.49 3.26
N ASN A 265 -7.26 -2.61 3.29
CA ASN A 265 -7.59 -1.87 4.49
C ASN A 265 -9.05 -2.02 4.88
N PHE A 266 -9.38 -3.05 5.65
CA PHE A 266 -10.74 -3.15 6.17
C PHE A 266 -10.93 -2.24 7.40
N GLY A 267 -11.18 -0.99 7.04
CA GLY A 267 -11.53 0.13 7.89
C GLY A 267 -10.63 1.37 7.79
N LEU A 268 -9.56 1.31 6.98
CA LEU A 268 -8.57 2.38 6.77
C LEU A 268 -7.97 2.91 8.08
N ARG A 269 -7.12 2.08 8.71
CA ARG A 269 -6.10 2.44 9.73
C ARG A 269 -6.43 3.71 10.52
N PHE A 270 -7.35 3.59 11.48
CA PHE A 270 -7.72 4.69 12.37
C PHE A 270 -6.48 5.22 13.07
N HIS A 271 -6.12 6.45 12.74
CA HIS A 271 -4.96 7.13 13.28
C HIS A 271 -5.31 8.56 13.65
N HIS A 272 -4.61 9.09 14.64
CA HIS A 272 -4.74 10.47 15.09
C HIS A 272 -3.40 11.17 15.07
N PHE A 273 -3.42 12.47 14.78
CA PHE A 273 -2.23 13.28 14.95
C PHE A 273 -1.98 13.57 16.43
N ILE A 274 -0.70 13.58 16.81
CA ILE A 274 -0.25 13.83 18.18
C ILE A 274 0.00 15.34 18.35
N ASP A 275 -0.30 15.89 19.53
CA ASP A 275 0.03 17.28 19.92
C ASP A 275 -0.42 18.37 18.94
N GLY A 276 -1.55 18.16 18.27
CA GLY A 276 -2.08 19.12 17.29
C GLY A 276 -1.31 19.17 15.97
N ALA A 277 -0.38 18.21 15.75
CA ALA A 277 0.28 18.02 14.48
C ALA A 277 -0.74 17.82 13.36
N LYS A 278 -0.33 18.15 12.15
CA LYS A 278 -1.11 18.02 10.93
C LYS A 278 -0.27 17.33 9.88
N HIS A 279 -0.94 16.87 8.84
CA HIS A 279 -0.29 16.13 7.79
C HIS A 279 0.95 16.84 7.21
N GLY A 280 0.86 18.16 7.02
CA GLY A 280 1.92 19.02 6.47
C GLY A 280 3.16 19.18 7.37
N ASP A 281 3.11 18.73 8.61
CA ASP A 281 4.27 18.75 9.51
C ASP A 281 5.27 17.61 9.21
N THR A 282 4.92 16.68 8.31
CA THR A 282 5.78 15.56 7.94
C THR A 282 6.58 15.84 6.67
N PRO A 283 7.91 15.57 6.68
CA PRO A 283 8.74 15.65 5.49
C PRO A 283 8.22 14.77 4.34
N PRO A 284 8.15 15.27 3.09
CA PRO A 284 7.60 14.55 1.94
C PRO A 284 8.29 13.21 1.60
N ASP A 285 9.46 12.95 2.17
CA ASP A 285 10.32 11.78 1.95
C ASP A 285 10.28 10.77 3.10
N MET A 286 9.46 10.98 4.14
CA MET A 286 9.44 10.10 5.32
C MET A 286 8.41 8.95 5.18
N PRO A 287 8.84 7.68 5.00
CA PRO A 287 7.91 6.55 4.92
C PRO A 287 7.27 6.21 6.29
N VAL A 288 7.82 6.74 7.37
CA VAL A 288 7.38 6.50 8.76
C VAL A 288 7.04 7.81 9.45
N ARG A 289 5.84 7.89 10.00
CA ARG A 289 5.29 9.05 10.70
C ARG A 289 5.64 9.01 12.19
N ARG A 290 6.03 10.17 12.73
CA ARG A 290 6.28 10.39 14.16
C ARG A 290 5.23 11.24 14.86
N ASP A 291 4.33 11.77 14.07
CA ASP A 291 3.24 12.68 14.40
C ASP A 291 1.88 11.98 14.37
N VAL A 292 1.85 10.66 14.12
CA VAL A 292 0.62 9.88 13.95
C VAL A 292 0.59 8.68 14.88
N GLU A 293 -0.50 8.50 15.64
CA GLU A 293 -0.72 7.31 16.47
C GLU A 293 -1.88 6.45 16.00
N TYR A 294 -1.75 5.12 16.11
CA TYR A 294 -2.80 4.12 16.04
C TYR A 294 -3.33 3.80 17.45
N PRO A 295 -4.41 4.42 17.92
CA PRO A 295 -4.77 4.41 19.35
C PRO A 295 -5.23 3.03 19.86
N VAL A 296 -5.93 2.23 19.03
CA VAL A 296 -6.34 0.86 19.42
C VAL A 296 -5.11 -0.02 19.62
N THR A 297 -4.21 -0.03 18.64
CA THR A 297 -2.97 -0.83 18.70
C THR A 297 -2.01 -0.31 19.79
N LYS A 298 -1.93 1.00 20.01
CA LYS A 298 -1.14 1.61 21.09
C LYS A 298 -1.63 1.16 22.47
N ALA A 299 -2.95 1.24 22.70
CA ALA A 299 -3.56 0.80 23.94
C ALA A 299 -3.40 -0.71 24.15
N TYR A 300 -3.57 -1.50 23.09
CA TYR A 300 -3.30 -2.94 23.11
C TYR A 300 -1.84 -3.23 23.49
N ALA A 301 -0.87 -2.65 22.77
CA ALA A 301 0.56 -2.88 22.99
C ALA A 301 0.98 -2.56 24.43
N ALA A 302 0.48 -1.45 24.99
CA ALA A 302 0.74 -1.10 26.38
C ALA A 302 0.13 -2.12 27.37
N ALA A 303 -1.13 -2.50 27.15
CA ALA A 303 -1.84 -3.43 28.03
C ALA A 303 -1.27 -4.86 27.97
N ILE A 304 -0.95 -5.35 26.77
CA ILE A 304 -0.42 -6.70 26.58
C ILE A 304 1.02 -6.80 27.09
N LYS A 305 1.84 -5.76 26.90
CA LYS A 305 3.20 -5.71 27.48
C LYS A 305 3.13 -5.81 28.99
N LYS A 306 2.24 -5.04 29.63
CA LYS A 306 2.02 -5.11 31.08
C LYS A 306 1.53 -6.50 31.52
N ALA A 307 0.58 -7.10 30.80
CA ALA A 307 0.03 -8.41 31.15
C ALA A 307 1.10 -9.52 31.05
N LEU A 308 1.86 -9.56 29.94
CA LEU A 308 2.88 -10.57 29.68
C LEU A 308 4.10 -10.43 30.58
N THR A 309 4.56 -9.21 30.85
CA THR A 309 5.72 -8.97 31.75
C THR A 309 5.40 -9.18 33.22
N GLY A 310 4.12 -9.15 33.60
CA GLY A 310 3.66 -9.47 34.95
C GLY A 310 3.64 -10.98 35.26
N ILE A 311 3.86 -11.84 34.27
CA ILE A 311 3.90 -13.30 34.44
C ILE A 311 5.32 -13.73 34.83
N GLU A 312 5.43 -14.53 35.90
CA GLU A 312 6.70 -15.11 36.34
C GLU A 312 7.07 -16.35 35.49
N TRP A 313 7.52 -16.11 34.25
CA TRP A 313 7.77 -17.16 33.25
C TRP A 313 8.73 -18.27 33.70
N GLY A 314 9.69 -17.96 34.57
CA GLY A 314 10.64 -18.94 35.12
C GLY A 314 9.98 -20.05 35.94
N LYS A 315 8.77 -19.82 36.49
CA LYS A 315 8.00 -20.85 37.23
C LYS A 315 7.46 -21.97 36.34
N PHE A 316 7.36 -21.74 35.04
CA PHE A 316 6.90 -22.72 34.07
C PHE A 316 8.04 -23.54 33.45
N ASN A 317 9.28 -23.35 33.92
CA ASN A 317 10.43 -24.12 33.47
C ASN A 317 10.39 -25.53 34.08
N THR A 318 9.75 -26.46 33.37
CA THR A 318 9.63 -27.87 33.76
C THR A 318 10.75 -28.71 33.14
N LEU A 319 11.16 -29.79 33.80
CA LEU A 319 12.15 -30.73 33.26
C LEU A 319 11.65 -31.45 31.98
N SER A 320 10.34 -31.57 31.79
CA SER A 320 9.71 -32.12 30.58
C SER A 320 9.60 -31.11 29.44
N GLY A 321 9.67 -29.80 29.74
CA GLY A 321 9.41 -28.74 28.77
C GLY A 321 7.93 -28.53 28.42
N GLU A 322 7.03 -29.34 28.99
CA GLU A 322 5.57 -29.23 28.83
C GLU A 322 4.99 -28.17 29.77
N ILE A 323 3.96 -27.46 29.31
CA ILE A 323 3.26 -26.44 30.07
C ILE A 323 1.96 -27.04 30.60
N SER A 324 1.71 -26.89 31.90
CA SER A 324 0.50 -27.45 32.52
C SER A 324 -0.76 -26.78 31.98
N ASP A 325 -1.87 -27.50 32.02
CA ASP A 325 -3.16 -26.99 31.53
C ASP A 325 -3.62 -25.77 32.33
N GLU A 326 -3.38 -25.73 33.64
CA GLU A 326 -3.69 -24.56 34.47
C GLU A 326 -2.86 -23.33 34.08
N ALA A 327 -1.60 -23.53 33.66
CA ALA A 327 -0.75 -22.46 33.17
C ALA A 327 -1.25 -21.95 31.81
N LYS A 328 -1.63 -22.86 30.90
CA LYS A 328 -2.24 -22.52 29.61
C LYS A 328 -3.50 -21.69 29.78
N GLU A 329 -4.42 -22.12 30.65
CA GLU A 329 -5.66 -21.40 30.96
C GLU A 329 -5.39 -20.01 31.56
N SER A 330 -4.43 -19.92 32.48
CA SER A 330 -4.05 -18.64 33.10
C SER A 330 -3.47 -17.65 32.09
N ILE A 331 -2.62 -18.12 31.16
CA ILE A 331 -2.06 -17.30 30.09
C ILE A 331 -3.18 -16.85 29.14
N ALA A 332 -4.04 -17.77 28.69
CA ALA A 332 -5.17 -17.49 27.83
C ALA A 332 -6.11 -16.43 28.44
N LEU A 333 -6.39 -16.51 29.74
CA LEU A 333 -7.21 -15.54 30.45
C LEU A 333 -6.53 -14.16 30.54
N ALA A 334 -5.23 -14.12 30.83
CA ALA A 334 -4.47 -12.88 30.94
C ALA A 334 -4.44 -12.11 29.62
N VAL A 335 -4.16 -12.79 28.51
CA VAL A 335 -4.04 -12.16 27.18
C VAL A 335 -5.41 -11.92 26.53
N GLY A 336 -6.38 -12.82 26.75
CA GLY A 336 -7.73 -12.74 26.19
C GLY A 336 -8.49 -11.48 26.60
N ASN A 337 -8.34 -11.03 27.86
CA ASN A 337 -8.97 -9.78 28.31
C ASN A 337 -8.45 -8.54 27.56
N VAL A 338 -7.15 -8.53 27.27
CA VAL A 338 -6.50 -7.43 26.54
C VAL A 338 -6.97 -7.43 25.08
N LEU A 339 -7.01 -8.60 24.43
CA LEU A 339 -7.51 -8.75 23.07
C LEU A 339 -8.99 -8.39 22.94
N ASN A 340 -9.84 -8.84 23.88
CA ASN A 340 -11.27 -8.51 23.89
C ASN A 340 -11.50 -6.99 23.93
N THR A 341 -10.68 -6.27 24.70
CA THR A 341 -10.77 -4.82 24.78
C THR A 341 -10.39 -4.16 23.46
N ALA A 342 -9.30 -4.62 22.83
CA ALA A 342 -8.83 -4.10 21.56
C ALA A 342 -9.80 -4.39 20.40
N LEU A 343 -10.29 -5.64 20.30
CA LEU A 343 -11.22 -6.07 19.27
C LEU A 343 -12.58 -5.38 19.37
N ALA A 344 -13.00 -4.96 20.55
CA ALA A 344 -14.23 -4.20 20.75
C ALA A 344 -14.08 -2.69 20.55
N ALA A 345 -12.88 -2.19 20.19
CA ALA A 345 -12.60 -0.78 20.05
C ALA A 345 -12.59 -0.32 18.58
N GLY A 346 -12.80 0.98 18.38
CA GLY A 346 -12.78 1.62 17.07
C GLY A 346 -14.03 1.36 16.23
N PRO A 347 -14.06 1.88 14.98
CA PRO A 347 -15.23 1.83 14.10
C PRO A 347 -15.67 0.42 13.69
N PHE A 348 -14.76 -0.56 13.76
CA PHE A 348 -15.00 -1.96 13.44
C PHE A 348 -14.98 -2.85 14.69
N GLY A 349 -15.23 -2.27 15.86
CA GLY A 349 -15.26 -3.01 17.11
C GLY A 349 -16.29 -4.14 17.10
N LEU A 350 -15.89 -5.32 17.55
CA LEU A 350 -16.78 -6.45 17.73
C LEU A 350 -17.84 -6.15 18.83
N PRO A 351 -19.10 -6.57 18.65
CA PRO A 351 -20.14 -6.36 19.65
C PRO A 351 -19.74 -6.96 21.00
N ARG A 352 -19.90 -6.18 22.08
CA ARG A 352 -19.70 -6.69 23.44
C ARG A 352 -20.93 -7.50 23.86
N GLY A 353 -20.70 -8.69 24.42
CA GLY A 353 -21.77 -9.51 25.00
C GLY A 353 -22.37 -8.87 26.26
N SER A 354 -23.61 -9.25 26.58
CA SER A 354 -24.35 -8.74 27.75
C SER A 354 -24.06 -9.50 29.06
N SER A 355 -23.10 -10.43 29.13
CA SER A 355 -22.86 -11.24 30.32
C SER A 355 -21.70 -10.71 31.17
N GLY A 356 -21.97 -10.45 32.46
CA GLY A 356 -20.95 -10.16 33.49
C GLY A 356 -20.07 -11.34 33.88
N ASP A 357 -20.01 -12.40 33.07
CA ASP A 357 -19.20 -13.60 33.29
C ASP A 357 -17.91 -13.51 32.48
N ARG A 358 -16.79 -13.28 33.17
CA ARG A 358 -15.49 -12.95 32.57
C ARG A 358 -14.82 -14.13 31.84
N MET A 359 -15.34 -15.35 31.99
CA MET A 359 -14.81 -16.56 31.33
C MET A 359 -15.55 -16.95 30.03
N ARG A 360 -16.68 -16.31 29.70
CA ARG A 360 -17.35 -16.52 28.41
C ARG A 360 -16.97 -15.40 27.44
N SER A 361 -16.74 -15.75 26.18
CA SER A 361 -16.48 -14.77 25.13
C SER A 361 -17.58 -13.71 25.11
N ASN A 362 -17.18 -12.44 25.00
CA ASN A 362 -18.11 -11.34 24.86
C ASN A 362 -18.75 -11.42 23.47
N ALA A 363 -19.80 -12.24 23.32
CA ALA A 363 -20.68 -12.49 22.15
C ALA A 363 -20.03 -12.71 20.75
N ALA A 364 -18.97 -12.00 20.38
CA ALA A 364 -18.27 -12.04 19.10
C ALA A 364 -16.74 -12.11 19.20
N THR A 365 -16.14 -12.04 20.40
CA THR A 365 -14.67 -12.15 20.55
C THR A 365 -14.19 -13.62 20.56
N PRO A 366 -12.99 -13.93 20.05
CA PRO A 366 -12.50 -15.30 20.02
C PRO A 366 -12.00 -15.75 21.39
N THR A 367 -12.08 -17.05 21.67
CA THR A 367 -11.36 -17.65 22.81
C THR A 367 -9.92 -17.99 22.41
N ILE A 368 -9.08 -18.28 23.39
CA ILE A 368 -7.67 -18.61 23.16
C ILE A 368 -7.44 -20.02 23.70
N ASP A 369 -6.80 -20.85 22.90
CA ASP A 369 -6.42 -22.20 23.29
C ASP A 369 -4.94 -22.44 22.96
N ILE A 370 -4.18 -22.91 23.94
CA ILE A 370 -2.76 -23.22 23.77
C ILE A 370 -2.66 -24.74 23.69
N VAL A 371 -2.26 -25.24 22.53
CA VAL A 371 -2.29 -26.65 22.20
C VAL A 371 -0.91 -27.14 21.81
N ASN A 372 -0.59 -28.40 22.12
CA ASN A 372 0.57 -29.03 21.51
C ASN A 372 0.29 -29.36 20.03
N ALA A 373 1.34 -29.75 19.29
CA ALA A 373 1.22 -30.01 17.86
C ALA A 373 0.20 -31.11 17.51
N THR A 374 0.08 -32.14 18.36
CA THR A 374 -0.85 -33.25 18.16
C THR A 374 -2.29 -32.84 18.42
N GLU A 375 -2.54 -32.12 19.52
CA GLU A 375 -3.85 -31.55 19.86
C GLU A 375 -4.31 -30.53 18.83
N GLY A 376 -3.42 -29.62 18.40
CA GLY A 376 -3.72 -28.62 17.39
C GLY A 376 -4.09 -29.27 16.05
N ALA A 377 -3.34 -30.29 15.62
CA ALA A 377 -3.68 -31.03 14.41
C ALA A 377 -5.03 -31.78 14.56
N ALA A 378 -5.26 -32.45 15.68
CA ALA A 378 -6.45 -33.26 15.89
C ALA A 378 -7.74 -32.44 16.10
N ARG A 379 -7.67 -31.36 16.86
CA ARG A 379 -8.83 -30.52 17.23
C ARG A 379 -9.12 -29.46 16.19
N TYR A 380 -8.08 -28.87 15.62
CA TYR A 380 -8.18 -27.66 14.80
C TYR A 380 -7.68 -27.81 13.37
N ASN A 381 -7.15 -28.99 13.00
CA ASN A 381 -6.46 -29.18 11.71
C ASN A 381 -5.32 -28.16 11.51
N MET A 382 -4.71 -27.72 12.62
CA MET A 382 -3.63 -26.75 12.64
C MET A 382 -2.33 -27.44 12.21
N ARG A 383 -1.60 -26.84 11.26
CA ARG A 383 -0.31 -27.40 10.83
C ARG A 383 0.74 -27.27 11.94
N PRO A 384 1.67 -28.23 12.07
CA PRO A 384 2.69 -28.17 13.11
C PRO A 384 3.75 -27.08 12.87
N ASP A 385 3.88 -26.55 11.66
CA ASP A 385 4.83 -25.50 11.29
C ASP A 385 4.30 -24.07 11.55
N VAL A 386 2.98 -23.87 11.73
CA VAL A 386 2.40 -22.56 12.05
C VAL A 386 2.46 -22.27 13.56
N SER A 387 2.71 -21.02 13.95
CA SER A 387 2.86 -20.61 15.36
C SER A 387 1.53 -20.38 16.06
N ALA A 388 0.56 -19.76 15.38
CA ALA A 388 -0.82 -19.63 15.80
C ALA A 388 -1.72 -19.66 14.56
N SER A 389 -3.04 -19.80 14.78
CA SER A 389 -4.05 -19.67 13.74
C SER A 389 -5.40 -19.33 14.37
N PHE A 390 -6.09 -18.35 13.80
CA PHE A 390 -7.51 -18.15 14.04
C PHE A 390 -8.33 -19.22 13.30
N VAL A 391 -9.11 -19.99 14.05
CA VAL A 391 -9.91 -21.10 13.56
C VAL A 391 -11.39 -20.71 13.59
N GLY A 392 -11.90 -20.22 12.45
CA GLY A 392 -13.26 -19.69 12.30
C GLY A 392 -14.34 -20.62 12.84
N ARG A 393 -14.28 -21.93 12.49
CA ARG A 393 -15.25 -22.95 12.91
C ARG A 393 -15.51 -23.00 14.41
N TYR A 394 -14.47 -22.79 15.21
CA TYR A 394 -14.55 -22.81 16.68
C TYR A 394 -14.50 -21.41 17.29
N TRP A 395 -14.23 -20.40 16.47
CA TRP A 395 -14.01 -19.02 16.90
C TRP A 395 -12.91 -18.91 17.98
N VAL A 396 -11.81 -19.62 17.74
CA VAL A 396 -10.67 -19.80 18.65
C VAL A 396 -9.39 -19.29 17.98
N ILE A 397 -8.54 -18.60 18.72
CA ILE A 397 -7.13 -18.42 18.37
C ILE A 397 -6.36 -19.59 18.99
N ALA A 398 -5.95 -20.54 18.14
CA ALA A 398 -5.16 -21.69 18.56
C ALA A 398 -3.66 -21.33 18.47
N ILE A 399 -2.93 -21.54 19.56
CA ILE A 399 -1.52 -21.18 19.68
C ILE A 399 -0.71 -22.45 19.94
N GLN A 400 0.37 -22.67 19.20
CA GLN A 400 1.27 -23.77 19.50
C GLN A 400 1.97 -23.52 20.84
N GLU A 401 1.91 -24.49 21.73
CA GLU A 401 2.58 -24.48 23.03
C GLU A 401 4.08 -24.16 22.92
N ARG A 402 4.72 -24.53 21.80
CA ARG A 402 6.13 -24.21 21.52
C ARG A 402 6.43 -22.72 21.56
N GLU A 403 5.47 -21.85 21.21
CA GLU A 403 5.67 -20.40 21.26
C GLU A 403 5.77 -19.91 22.70
N VAL A 404 4.99 -20.52 23.59
CA VAL A 404 5.09 -20.27 25.03
C VAL A 404 6.38 -20.89 25.60
N ALA A 405 6.79 -22.08 25.13
CA ALA A 405 8.06 -22.69 25.51
C ALA A 405 9.28 -21.83 25.15
N LYS A 406 9.25 -21.09 24.02
CA LYS A 406 10.28 -20.09 23.68
C LYS A 406 10.35 -18.96 24.71
N ILE A 407 9.20 -18.50 25.21
CA ILE A 407 9.14 -17.49 26.28
C ILE A 407 9.76 -18.02 27.57
N VAL A 408 9.37 -19.23 27.98
CA VAL A 408 9.92 -19.88 29.18
C VAL A 408 11.43 -20.08 29.05
N THR A 409 11.92 -20.52 27.90
CA THR A 409 13.36 -20.72 27.64
C THR A 409 14.15 -19.41 27.70
N SER A 410 13.56 -18.30 27.26
CA SER A 410 14.18 -16.98 27.29
C SER A 410 14.08 -16.27 28.66
N SER A 411 13.34 -16.83 29.63
CA SER A 411 13.04 -16.19 30.92
C SER A 411 14.26 -15.77 31.75
N ASN A 412 15.41 -16.43 31.58
CA ASN A 412 16.66 -16.11 32.29
C ASN A 412 17.48 -14.98 31.65
N ASN A 413 17.07 -14.49 30.47
CA ASN A 413 17.74 -13.39 29.77
C ASN A 413 16.72 -12.30 29.46
N ALA A 414 16.79 -11.17 30.18
CA ALA A 414 15.81 -10.09 30.07
C ALA A 414 15.63 -9.56 28.64
N THR A 415 16.71 -9.43 27.86
CA THR A 415 16.64 -8.94 26.46
C THR A 415 16.00 -9.97 25.54
N ALA A 416 16.35 -11.25 25.70
CA ALA A 416 15.76 -12.33 24.91
C ALA A 416 14.27 -12.52 25.27
N LEU A 417 13.92 -12.40 26.55
CA LEU A 417 12.55 -12.47 27.04
C LEU A 417 11.71 -11.33 26.44
N ASP A 418 12.17 -10.08 26.54
CA ASP A 418 11.44 -8.94 25.97
C ASP A 418 11.21 -9.09 24.46
N GLY A 419 12.22 -9.53 23.71
CA GLY A 419 12.08 -9.82 22.28
C GLY A 419 11.07 -10.93 21.97
N THR A 420 11.04 -11.99 22.78
CA THR A 420 10.11 -13.11 22.59
C THR A 420 8.67 -12.73 22.98
N LEU A 421 8.50 -11.95 24.06
CA LEU A 421 7.21 -11.41 24.46
C LEU A 421 6.65 -10.42 23.43
N LYS A 422 7.52 -9.60 22.81
CA LYS A 422 7.14 -8.73 21.69
C LYS A 422 6.59 -9.52 20.51
N ALA A 423 7.31 -10.57 20.08
CA ALA A 423 6.88 -11.43 18.99
C ALA A 423 5.57 -12.17 19.32
N PHE A 424 5.38 -12.57 20.58
CA PHE A 424 4.13 -13.19 21.02
C PHE A 424 2.94 -12.22 21.02
N ALA A 425 3.15 -10.97 21.45
CA ALA A 425 2.12 -9.93 21.41
C ALA A 425 1.69 -9.55 19.98
N ASP A 426 2.64 -9.52 19.06
CA ASP A 426 2.43 -9.36 17.61
C ASP A 426 1.58 -10.51 17.04
N LEU A 427 2.00 -11.76 17.29
CA LEU A 427 1.28 -12.98 16.88
C LEU A 427 -0.17 -12.99 17.37
N LEU A 428 -0.39 -12.68 18.65
CA LEU A 428 -1.74 -12.62 19.24
C LEU A 428 -2.64 -11.59 18.54
N TYR A 429 -2.10 -10.42 18.21
CA TYR A 429 -2.87 -9.36 17.57
C TYR A 429 -3.16 -9.68 16.10
N HIS A 430 -2.19 -10.29 15.40
CA HIS A 430 -2.35 -10.78 14.02
C HIS A 430 -3.55 -11.72 13.91
N GLU A 431 -3.59 -12.79 14.72
CA GLU A 431 -4.71 -13.75 14.68
C GLU A 431 -6.05 -13.12 15.10
N ALA A 432 -6.01 -12.19 16.04
CA ALA A 432 -7.20 -11.46 16.46
C ALA A 432 -7.78 -10.59 15.32
N ARG A 433 -6.94 -10.06 14.43
CA ARG A 433 -7.39 -9.31 13.24
C ARG A 433 -8.16 -10.20 12.26
N HIS A 434 -7.77 -11.47 12.07
CA HIS A 434 -8.53 -12.41 11.26
C HIS A 434 -9.94 -12.66 11.80
N CYS A 435 -10.09 -12.74 13.12
CA CYS A 435 -11.40 -12.82 13.75
C CYS A 435 -12.27 -11.60 13.38
N GLN A 436 -11.72 -10.39 13.50
CA GLN A 436 -12.42 -9.15 13.19
C GLN A 436 -12.81 -9.07 11.70
N GLN A 437 -11.88 -9.38 10.80
CA GLN A 437 -12.12 -9.43 9.36
C GLN A 437 -13.23 -10.41 9.01
N THR A 438 -13.17 -11.64 9.54
CA THR A 438 -14.16 -12.69 9.30
C THR A 438 -15.55 -12.27 9.75
N PHE A 439 -15.65 -11.66 10.93
CA PHE A 439 -16.92 -11.15 11.45
C PHE A 439 -17.59 -10.15 10.50
N TRP A 440 -16.82 -9.18 9.99
CA TRP A 440 -17.38 -8.14 9.13
C TRP A 440 -17.64 -8.60 7.70
N MET A 441 -16.85 -9.56 7.19
CA MET A 441 -17.16 -10.24 5.93
C MET A 441 -18.51 -10.98 6.01
N MET A 442 -18.76 -11.69 7.10
CA MET A 442 -20.06 -12.35 7.35
C MET A 442 -21.20 -11.34 7.48
N ALA A 443 -20.97 -10.21 8.15
CA ALA A 443 -21.97 -9.14 8.24
C ALA A 443 -22.38 -8.62 6.85
N LEU A 444 -21.40 -8.35 5.97
CA LEU A 444 -21.66 -7.87 4.61
C LEU A 444 -22.42 -8.90 3.78
N LEU A 445 -22.00 -10.16 3.83
CA LEU A 445 -22.62 -11.27 3.09
C LEU A 445 -24.09 -11.46 3.50
N GLN A 446 -24.39 -11.41 4.80
CA GLN A 446 -25.74 -11.64 5.32
C GLN A 446 -26.70 -10.47 5.10
N GLN A 447 -26.21 -9.22 5.18
CA GLN A 447 -27.04 -8.03 5.00
C GLN A 447 -27.35 -7.74 3.51
N HIS A 448 -26.50 -8.23 2.60
CA HIS A 448 -26.62 -7.99 1.17
C HIS A 448 -26.51 -9.28 0.33
N PRO A 449 -27.31 -10.32 0.60
CA PRO A 449 -27.18 -11.63 -0.04
C PRO A 449 -27.48 -11.60 -1.54
N SER A 450 -28.29 -10.63 -1.99
CA SER A 450 -28.58 -10.38 -3.41
C SER A 450 -27.34 -10.08 -4.24
N ASP A 451 -26.32 -9.47 -3.62
CA ASP A 451 -25.08 -9.08 -4.29
C ASP A 451 -24.16 -10.30 -4.51
N TYR A 452 -24.42 -11.41 -3.82
CA TYR A 452 -23.57 -12.61 -3.78
C TYR A 452 -24.28 -13.89 -4.27
N VAL A 453 -25.40 -13.77 -4.98
CA VAL A 453 -26.19 -14.93 -5.48
C VAL A 453 -25.37 -15.85 -6.39
N ILE A 454 -24.35 -15.32 -7.07
CA ILE A 454 -23.40 -16.09 -7.89
C ILE A 454 -22.58 -17.10 -7.06
N PHE A 455 -22.43 -16.88 -5.76
CA PHE A 455 -21.77 -17.78 -4.83
C PHE A 455 -22.82 -18.59 -4.06
N SER A 456 -23.38 -19.59 -4.74
CA SER A 456 -24.51 -20.38 -4.27
C SER A 456 -24.28 -21.04 -2.90
N GLN A 457 -23.01 -21.32 -2.55
CA GLN A 457 -22.62 -21.95 -1.29
C GLN A 457 -22.07 -20.97 -0.25
N ALA A 458 -21.90 -19.68 -0.53
CA ALA A 458 -21.18 -18.76 0.36
C ALA A 458 -21.81 -18.69 1.76
N ILE A 459 -23.12 -18.45 1.87
CA ILE A 459 -23.83 -18.43 3.15
C ILE A 459 -23.68 -19.77 3.87
N LYS A 460 -23.78 -20.89 3.15
CA LYS A 460 -23.65 -22.23 3.73
C LYS A 460 -22.23 -22.49 4.26
N VAL A 461 -21.20 -22.07 3.53
CA VAL A 461 -19.80 -22.20 3.92
C VAL A 461 -19.53 -21.39 5.18
N TYR A 462 -19.81 -20.08 5.18
CA TYR A 462 -19.57 -19.24 6.37
C TYR A 462 -20.39 -19.69 7.57
N LYS A 463 -21.64 -20.14 7.38
CA LYS A 463 -22.47 -20.68 8.46
C LYS A 463 -21.96 -22.02 9.00
N ALA A 464 -21.33 -22.85 8.18
CA ALA A 464 -20.74 -24.12 8.62
C ALA A 464 -19.35 -23.92 9.27
N ASP A 465 -18.65 -22.86 8.87
CA ASP A 465 -17.31 -22.51 9.35
C ASP A 465 -17.32 -21.41 10.42
N SER A 466 -18.44 -21.19 11.09
CA SER A 466 -18.52 -20.32 12.27
C SER A 466 -19.55 -20.85 13.27
N PRO A 467 -19.41 -20.54 14.58
CA PRO A 467 -20.46 -20.86 15.53
C PRO A 467 -21.75 -20.11 15.18
N LYS A 468 -22.89 -20.78 15.40
CA LYS A 468 -24.21 -20.28 15.03
C LYS A 468 -24.48 -18.90 15.64
N GLU A 469 -24.11 -18.70 16.89
CA GLU A 469 -24.32 -17.45 17.63
C GLU A 469 -23.54 -16.30 17.01
N ILE A 470 -22.30 -16.54 16.56
CA ILE A 470 -21.47 -15.51 15.91
C ILE A 470 -22.07 -15.11 14.57
N PHE A 471 -22.50 -16.10 13.78
CA PHE A 471 -23.13 -15.87 12.49
C PHE A 471 -24.37 -14.98 12.65
N GLU A 472 -25.26 -15.31 13.59
CA GLU A 472 -26.48 -14.54 13.88
C GLU A 472 -26.21 -13.14 14.45
N VAL A 473 -25.14 -12.96 15.24
CA VAL A 473 -24.75 -11.64 15.76
C VAL A 473 -24.19 -10.73 14.66
N SER A 474 -23.41 -11.29 13.73
CA SER A 474 -22.81 -10.50 12.65
C SER A 474 -23.86 -9.94 11.67
N GLU A 475 -24.97 -10.64 11.44
CA GLU A 475 -26.10 -10.14 10.62
C GLU A 475 -26.62 -8.78 11.13
N LYS A 476 -26.62 -8.57 12.45
CA LYS A 476 -27.18 -7.38 13.12
C LYS A 476 -26.16 -6.25 13.26
N ALA A 477 -24.89 -6.48 12.92
CA ALA A 477 -23.83 -5.51 13.11
C ALA A 477 -24.00 -4.33 12.14
N LYS A 478 -23.76 -3.10 12.59
CA LYS A 478 -23.88 -1.92 11.72
C LYS A 478 -22.57 -1.70 10.96
N ILE A 479 -22.54 -2.06 9.68
CA ILE A 479 -21.42 -1.72 8.79
C ILE A 479 -21.39 -0.19 8.61
N PRO A 480 -20.23 0.47 8.81
CA PRO A 480 -20.09 1.90 8.53
C PRO A 480 -20.59 2.25 7.12
N ASP A 481 -21.34 3.34 6.99
CA ASP A 481 -21.89 3.75 5.69
C ASP A 481 -20.85 4.53 4.88
N ASP A 482 -19.84 3.80 4.43
CA ASP A 482 -18.72 4.29 3.64
C ASP A 482 -18.48 3.32 2.48
N VAL A 483 -18.46 3.84 1.24
CA VAL A 483 -18.30 3.02 0.03
C VAL A 483 -16.94 2.33 0.00
N ARG A 484 -15.92 2.92 0.62
CA ARG A 484 -14.53 2.39 0.66
C ARG A 484 -14.43 1.22 1.61
N VAL A 485 -15.08 1.36 2.77
CA VAL A 485 -15.28 0.27 3.72
C VAL A 485 -15.98 -0.88 3.00
N ALA A 486 -17.10 -0.60 2.33
CA ALA A 486 -17.84 -1.62 1.61
C ALA A 486 -17.02 -2.28 0.48
N ALA A 487 -16.23 -1.51 -0.28
CA ALA A 487 -15.35 -2.00 -1.35
C ALA A 487 -14.23 -2.91 -0.81
N GLY A 488 -13.53 -2.47 0.24
CA GLY A 488 -12.48 -3.27 0.88
C GLY A 488 -13.02 -4.57 1.47
N LEU A 489 -14.21 -4.51 2.09
CA LEU A 489 -14.91 -5.66 2.66
C LEU A 489 -15.37 -6.65 1.60
N HIS A 490 -15.88 -6.14 0.48
CA HIS A 490 -16.28 -6.95 -0.68
C HIS A 490 -15.07 -7.67 -1.28
N ARG A 491 -13.96 -6.95 -1.51
CA ARG A 491 -12.71 -7.53 -2.04
C ARG A 491 -12.19 -8.64 -1.12
N MET A 492 -12.15 -8.37 0.19
CA MET A 492 -11.71 -9.34 1.17
C MET A 492 -12.65 -10.55 1.23
N LEU A 493 -13.97 -10.34 1.22
CA LEU A 493 -14.98 -11.41 1.21
C LEU A 493 -14.83 -12.31 -0.02
N VAL A 494 -14.75 -11.74 -1.22
CA VAL A 494 -14.65 -12.53 -2.46
C VAL A 494 -13.36 -13.35 -2.49
N PHE A 495 -12.23 -12.72 -2.12
CA PHE A 495 -10.95 -13.41 -2.08
C PHE A 495 -10.90 -14.48 -0.97
N HIS A 496 -11.34 -14.15 0.25
CA HIS A 496 -11.37 -15.09 1.37
C HIS A 496 -12.30 -16.27 1.06
N TYR A 497 -13.45 -16.03 0.44
CA TYR A 497 -14.34 -17.10 -0.01
C TYR A 497 -13.66 -18.01 -1.03
N TYR A 498 -13.01 -17.45 -2.06
CA TYR A 498 -12.23 -18.21 -3.04
C TYR A 498 -11.13 -19.05 -2.38
N TRP A 499 -10.39 -18.46 -1.44
CA TRP A 499 -9.35 -19.13 -0.67
C TRP A 499 -9.91 -20.32 0.13
N MET A 500 -11.01 -20.12 0.88
CA MET A 500 -11.66 -21.18 1.67
C MET A 500 -12.09 -22.35 0.77
N ILE A 501 -12.85 -22.07 -0.29
CA ILE A 501 -13.41 -23.14 -1.12
C ILE A 501 -12.34 -23.84 -1.97
N SER A 502 -11.23 -23.15 -2.29
CA SER A 502 -10.09 -23.73 -2.98
C SER A 502 -9.40 -24.81 -2.15
N TYR A 503 -9.35 -24.63 -0.82
CA TYR A 503 -8.92 -25.66 0.11
C TYR A 503 -10.00 -26.73 0.31
N MET A 504 -11.24 -26.33 0.62
CA MET A 504 -12.34 -27.23 0.98
C MET A 504 -12.70 -28.21 -0.13
N GLN A 505 -12.63 -27.83 -1.41
CA GLN A 505 -13.01 -28.70 -2.53
C GLN A 505 -12.24 -30.03 -2.59
N ASN A 506 -11.04 -30.07 -2.00
CA ASN A 506 -10.16 -31.23 -1.96
C ASN A 506 -10.27 -32.00 -0.63
N GLN A 507 -11.08 -31.52 0.32
CA GLN A 507 -11.32 -32.18 1.61
C GLN A 507 -12.51 -33.14 1.54
N THR A 508 -12.52 -34.13 2.44
CA THR A 508 -13.65 -35.06 2.59
C THR A 508 -14.95 -34.29 2.87
N GLY A 509 -15.98 -34.52 2.05
CA GLY A 509 -17.26 -33.80 2.17
C GLY A 509 -17.29 -32.41 1.52
N GLY A 510 -16.20 -31.95 0.91
CA GLY A 510 -16.11 -30.64 0.25
C GLY A 510 -16.61 -30.60 -1.20
N ALA A 511 -17.10 -31.70 -1.76
CA ALA A 511 -17.54 -31.75 -3.15
C ALA A 511 -18.65 -30.72 -3.49
N TYR A 512 -19.43 -30.29 -2.49
CA TYR A 512 -20.53 -29.34 -2.68
C TYR A 512 -20.06 -27.91 -3.01
N VAL A 513 -18.82 -27.52 -2.67
CA VAL A 513 -18.29 -26.17 -2.98
C VAL A 513 -17.62 -26.10 -4.35
N LYS A 514 -17.32 -27.23 -5.00
CA LYS A 514 -16.68 -27.30 -6.32
C LYS A 514 -17.35 -26.42 -7.39
N PRO A 515 -18.69 -26.32 -7.47
CA PRO A 515 -19.34 -25.46 -8.46
C PRO A 515 -18.99 -23.98 -8.31
N ASP A 516 -18.74 -23.50 -7.09
CA ASP A 516 -18.46 -22.09 -6.81
C ASP A 516 -16.98 -21.74 -7.06
N VAL A 517 -16.05 -22.71 -7.05
CA VAL A 517 -14.59 -22.49 -7.21
C VAL A 517 -14.23 -21.71 -8.48
N PRO A 518 -14.63 -22.14 -9.71
CA PRO A 518 -14.30 -21.39 -10.93
C PRO A 518 -15.00 -20.03 -10.99
N ILE A 519 -16.17 -19.88 -10.36
CA ILE A 519 -16.92 -18.62 -10.31
C ILE A 519 -16.19 -17.61 -9.41
N ALA A 520 -15.80 -18.03 -8.21
CA ALA A 520 -15.03 -17.22 -7.27
C ALA A 520 -13.66 -16.85 -7.84
N GLN A 521 -12.98 -17.80 -8.53
CA GLN A 521 -11.74 -17.50 -9.24
C GLN A 521 -11.95 -16.42 -10.31
N ALA A 522 -12.98 -16.55 -11.16
CA ALA A 522 -13.25 -15.57 -12.21
C ALA A 522 -13.54 -14.18 -11.62
N GLU A 523 -14.29 -14.10 -10.52
CA GLU A 523 -14.53 -12.83 -9.83
C GLU A 523 -13.26 -12.27 -9.17
N VAL A 524 -12.39 -13.10 -8.59
CA VAL A 524 -11.07 -12.65 -8.09
C VAL A 524 -10.21 -12.11 -9.22
N CYS A 525 -10.10 -12.84 -10.35
CA CYS A 525 -9.36 -12.38 -11.54
C CYS A 525 -9.89 -11.05 -12.04
N LYS A 526 -11.21 -10.89 -12.09
CA LYS A 526 -11.87 -9.64 -12.46
C LYS A 526 -11.55 -8.54 -11.45
N LEU A 527 -11.78 -8.76 -10.15
CA LEU A 527 -11.57 -7.76 -9.10
C LEU A 527 -10.13 -7.29 -9.02
N LEU A 528 -9.15 -8.19 -9.13
CA LEU A 528 -7.73 -7.90 -8.93
C LEU A 528 -6.94 -7.71 -10.22
N ARG A 529 -7.57 -7.90 -11.39
CA ARG A 529 -6.92 -7.85 -12.71
C ARG A 529 -5.73 -8.79 -12.83
N VAL A 530 -5.87 -9.98 -12.25
CA VAL A 530 -4.85 -11.04 -12.30
C VAL A 530 -5.30 -12.15 -13.24
N SER A 531 -4.35 -12.90 -13.81
CA SER A 531 -4.69 -14.09 -14.60
C SER A 531 -5.24 -15.22 -13.71
N PRO A 532 -5.99 -16.19 -14.25
CA PRO A 532 -6.41 -17.38 -13.50
C PRO A 532 -5.24 -18.13 -12.85
N GLU A 533 -4.09 -18.17 -13.52
CA GLU A 533 -2.87 -18.78 -12.99
C GLU A 533 -2.34 -18.00 -11.78
N MET A 534 -2.34 -16.67 -11.85
CA MET A 534 -1.96 -15.81 -10.73
C MET A 534 -2.95 -15.97 -9.56
N ALA A 535 -4.26 -15.92 -9.81
CA ALA A 535 -5.28 -16.12 -8.77
C ALA A 535 -5.12 -17.49 -8.08
N THR A 536 -4.83 -18.55 -8.85
CA THR A 536 -4.57 -19.89 -8.30
C THR A 536 -3.35 -19.89 -7.36
N LYS A 537 -2.27 -19.18 -7.73
CA LYS A 537 -1.10 -19.05 -6.87
C LYS A 537 -1.41 -18.28 -5.59
N MET A 538 -2.22 -17.23 -5.67
CA MET A 538 -2.57 -16.39 -4.51
C MET A 538 -3.28 -17.16 -3.39
N VAL A 539 -3.98 -18.25 -3.72
CA VAL A 539 -4.66 -19.12 -2.73
C VAL A 539 -3.86 -20.38 -2.37
N ASN A 540 -2.66 -20.56 -2.93
CA ASN A 540 -1.78 -21.67 -2.58
C ASN A 540 -1.05 -21.37 -1.26
N PHE A 541 -0.98 -22.35 -0.36
CA PHE A 541 -0.35 -22.22 0.95
C PHE A 541 1.18 -22.15 0.89
N GLU A 542 1.81 -22.57 -0.22
CA GLU A 542 3.27 -22.77 -0.30
C GLU A 542 4.05 -21.59 -0.94
N ASP A 543 3.46 -20.85 -1.88
CA ASP A 543 4.16 -19.83 -2.69
C ASP A 543 4.17 -18.41 -2.08
N GLY A 544 3.91 -18.31 -0.76
CA GLY A 544 3.97 -17.05 -0.02
C GLY A 544 2.68 -16.77 0.72
N TYR A 545 2.63 -17.17 1.98
CA TYR A 545 1.58 -16.86 2.96
C TYR A 545 1.07 -15.40 2.91
N ARG A 546 1.90 -14.45 2.43
CA ARG A 546 1.66 -13.00 2.31
C ARG A 546 1.01 -12.52 0.99
N SER A 547 0.64 -13.40 0.06
CA SER A 547 -0.21 -12.99 -1.10
C SER A 547 -1.71 -13.03 -0.79
N GLN A 548 -2.08 -13.42 0.43
CA GLN A 548 -3.45 -13.54 0.87
C GLN A 548 -3.97 -12.18 1.32
N LEU A 549 -5.04 -11.70 0.70
CA LEU A 549 -5.54 -10.34 0.89
C LEU A 549 -5.93 -9.99 2.35
N HIS A 550 -6.28 -10.99 3.15
CA HIS A 550 -6.65 -10.82 4.56
C HIS A 550 -5.43 -10.88 5.51
N GLU A 551 -4.33 -11.52 5.10
CA GLU A 551 -3.07 -11.61 5.85
C GLU A 551 -2.35 -10.27 5.95
N GLU A 552 -2.41 -9.46 4.90
CA GLU A 552 -1.70 -8.18 4.85
C GLU A 552 -2.23 -7.14 5.85
N ASP A 553 -3.55 -7.04 6.00
CA ASP A 553 -4.15 -6.18 7.03
C ASP A 553 -3.74 -6.63 8.44
N ALA A 554 -3.68 -7.94 8.67
CA ALA A 554 -3.25 -8.51 9.95
C ALA A 554 -1.77 -8.21 10.22
N TYR A 555 -0.88 -8.40 9.24
CA TYR A 555 0.55 -8.09 9.36
C TYR A 555 0.83 -6.60 9.56
N ALA A 556 0.13 -5.73 8.84
CA ALA A 556 0.27 -4.29 9.02
C ALA A 556 -0.12 -3.85 10.44
N CYS A 557 -1.18 -4.44 10.99
CA CYS A 557 -1.58 -4.22 12.38
C CYS A 557 -0.53 -4.75 13.37
N ALA A 558 0.07 -5.90 13.07
CA ALA A 558 1.09 -6.55 13.90
C ALA A 558 2.41 -5.74 13.95
N GLU A 559 2.88 -5.22 12.80
CA GLU A 559 4.07 -4.34 12.73
C GLU A 559 3.95 -3.12 13.66
N VAL A 560 2.74 -2.55 13.78
CA VAL A 560 2.46 -1.42 14.68
C VAL A 560 2.54 -1.84 16.16
N VAL A 561 2.19 -3.09 16.52
CA VAL A 561 2.38 -3.61 17.89
C VAL A 561 3.86 -3.62 18.25
N GLN A 562 4.72 -4.10 17.34
CA GLN A 562 6.16 -4.14 17.58
C GLN A 562 6.74 -2.73 17.78
N ALA A 563 6.32 -1.77 16.95
CA ALA A 563 6.76 -0.38 17.06
C ALA A 563 6.43 0.23 18.42
N TYR A 564 5.19 0.06 18.91
CA TYR A 564 4.79 0.56 20.23
C TYR A 564 5.37 -0.23 21.40
N TRP A 565 5.68 -1.51 21.20
CA TRP A 565 6.37 -2.30 22.22
C TRP A 565 7.72 -1.68 22.57
N ASP A 566 8.49 -1.29 21.55
CA ASP A 566 9.82 -0.72 21.72
C ASP A 566 9.76 0.77 22.13
N ARG A 567 8.75 1.51 21.64
CA ARG A 567 8.62 2.96 21.87
C ARG A 567 7.16 3.35 22.19
N PRO A 568 6.71 3.19 23.45
CA PRO A 568 5.30 3.44 23.81
C PRO A 568 4.92 4.93 23.78
N ASP A 569 5.91 5.82 23.94
CA ASP A 569 5.77 7.28 23.96
C ASP A 569 5.95 7.92 22.58
N ARG A 570 6.43 7.18 21.57
CA ARG A 570 6.73 7.73 20.24
C ARG A 570 6.05 6.94 19.16
N ALA A 571 5.30 7.64 18.32
CA ALA A 571 4.89 7.11 17.04
C ALA A 571 6.11 6.83 16.16
N PHE A 572 6.20 5.61 15.66
CA PHE A 572 7.11 5.25 14.57
C PHE A 572 6.36 4.32 13.63
N VAL A 573 5.24 4.82 13.10
CA VAL A 573 4.26 4.04 12.35
C VAL A 573 4.36 4.35 10.87
N ARG A 574 4.24 3.34 10.01
CA ARG A 574 4.17 3.55 8.56
C ARG A 574 3.07 4.54 8.20
N ASN A 575 3.34 5.44 7.26
CA ASN A 575 2.36 6.40 6.77
C ASN A 575 1.12 5.64 6.24
N PRO A 576 -0.13 6.06 6.56
CA PRO A 576 -1.33 5.49 5.93
C PRO A 576 -1.17 5.47 4.40
N GLY A 577 -1.28 4.27 3.81
CA GLY A 577 -1.05 4.05 2.38
C GLY A 577 0.35 3.57 1.97
N THR A 578 1.36 3.58 2.85
CA THR A 578 2.63 2.90 2.52
C THR A 578 2.49 1.39 2.66
N CYS A 579 2.92 0.66 1.63
CA CYS A 579 2.90 -0.79 1.63
C CYS A 579 3.83 -1.36 2.71
N THR A 580 3.50 -2.54 3.24
CA THR A 580 4.45 -3.30 4.07
C THR A 580 5.55 -3.82 3.15
N GLY A 581 6.80 -3.89 3.65
CA GLY A 581 7.88 -4.47 2.84
C GLY A 581 7.68 -5.95 2.54
N GLY A 582 6.86 -6.64 3.35
CA GLY A 582 6.44 -8.02 3.13
C GLY A 582 5.52 -8.17 1.93
N TYR A 583 4.52 -7.29 1.80
CA TYR A 583 3.58 -7.30 0.68
C TYR A 583 4.27 -7.05 -0.65
N ASP A 584 5.09 -6.00 -0.72
CA ASP A 584 5.79 -5.62 -1.96
C ASP A 584 6.65 -6.78 -2.48
N ALA A 585 7.34 -7.49 -1.58
CA ALA A 585 8.14 -8.67 -1.94
C ALA A 585 7.27 -9.85 -2.41
N SER A 586 6.10 -10.07 -1.80
CA SER A 586 5.18 -11.14 -2.18
C SER A 586 4.46 -10.88 -3.49
N LEU A 587 4.06 -9.63 -3.76
CA LEU A 587 3.54 -9.20 -5.06
C LEU A 587 4.59 -9.40 -6.17
N GLN A 588 5.84 -9.02 -5.91
CA GLN A 588 6.96 -9.25 -6.84
C GLN A 588 7.16 -10.74 -7.12
N ALA A 589 7.04 -11.60 -6.11
CA ALA A 589 7.21 -13.05 -6.24
C ALA A 589 6.13 -13.70 -7.13
N ILE A 590 4.88 -13.21 -7.08
CA ILE A 590 3.77 -13.74 -7.91
C ILE A 590 3.66 -13.08 -9.29
N GLY A 591 4.60 -12.20 -9.66
CA GLY A 591 4.67 -11.53 -10.96
C GLY A 591 3.77 -10.30 -11.10
N GLY A 592 3.24 -9.78 -9.98
CA GLY A 592 2.52 -8.50 -9.91
C GLY A 592 3.51 -7.33 -9.87
N GLY A 593 4.21 -7.08 -10.97
CA GLY A 593 4.96 -5.83 -11.15
C GLY A 593 4.02 -4.72 -11.60
N ILE A 594 4.02 -3.59 -10.88
CA ILE A 594 3.41 -2.32 -11.33
C ILE A 594 4.14 -1.83 -12.59
#